data_AF-A0A6N9A7Y3-F1
#
_entry.id   AF-A0A6N9A7Y3-F1
#
_cell.length_a   1.000
_cell.length_b   1.000
_cell.length_c   1.000
_cell.angle_alpha   90.00
_cell.angle_beta   90.00
_cell.angle_gamma   90.00
#
_symmetry.space_group_name_H-M   'P 1'
#
loop_
_entity.id
_entity.type
_entity.pdbx_description
1 polymer ?
#
loop_
_entity_poly.entity_id
_entity_poly.type
_entity_poly.pdbx_seq_one_letter_code
_entity_poly.pdbx_strand_id
1 'polypeptide(L)'
;MSGLPEAPRGRTGSSASDGPPPSAGLHFFPTATHLRTWYEENHDRFDELWVGYYKKGTGLPTVSIAESIDQALCFGWIDGLKRSVDDKSYKVRFTPRRRRSRWSERNLKRMELLIEAGQVAEAGLAAYPGPEALKEVAGRPPRPRACRLGG
;
A
#
# COMPACT_ATOMS: atom_id res chain seq x y z
N MET A 1 25.14 35.69 -38.89
CA MET A 1 24.16 36.22 -37.92
C MET A 1 23.07 35.19 -37.76
N SER A 2 23.17 34.42 -36.69
CA SER A 2 22.36 33.24 -36.40
C SER A 2 20.95 33.65 -35.96
N GLY A 3 19.93 33.12 -36.64
CA GLY A 3 18.54 33.21 -36.19
C GLY A 3 18.21 32.03 -35.27
N LEU A 4 17.73 32.31 -34.07
CA LEU A 4 17.08 31.34 -33.19
C LEU A 4 15.56 31.42 -33.39
N PRO A 5 14.84 30.29 -33.50
CA PRO A 5 13.43 30.26 -33.16
C PRO A 5 13.23 29.75 -31.73
N GLU A 6 12.51 30.55 -30.92
CA GLU A 6 11.95 30.15 -29.63
C GLU A 6 10.99 28.97 -29.80
N ALA A 7 11.18 27.91 -29.02
CA ALA A 7 10.24 26.81 -28.89
C ALA A 7 9.22 27.11 -27.77
N PRO A 8 7.90 26.89 -28.00
CA PRO A 8 6.89 27.14 -26.97
C PRO A 8 7.00 26.13 -25.82
N ARG A 9 6.89 26.66 -24.59
CA ARG A 9 6.74 25.87 -23.36
C ARG A 9 5.36 25.18 -23.35
N GLY A 10 5.29 23.99 -23.93
CA GLY A 10 4.16 23.09 -23.77
C GLY A 10 4.28 22.29 -22.47
N ARG A 11 3.62 22.75 -21.41
CA ARG A 11 3.27 21.91 -20.25
C ARG A 11 2.22 20.90 -20.73
N THR A 12 2.61 19.66 -21.01
CA THR A 12 1.62 18.57 -21.12
C THR A 12 1.24 18.15 -19.70
N GLY A 13 0.24 18.85 -19.18
CA GLY A 13 -0.49 18.40 -18.01
C GLY A 13 -1.20 17.07 -18.32
N SER A 14 -1.21 16.20 -17.30
CA SER A 14 -2.01 14.98 -17.22
C SER A 14 -3.41 15.15 -17.78
N SER A 15 -3.79 14.29 -18.71
CA SER A 15 -5.19 13.95 -18.93
C SER A 15 -5.41 12.58 -18.30
N ALA A 16 -5.71 12.57 -17.01
CA ALA A 16 -6.28 11.42 -16.33
C ALA A 16 -7.80 11.59 -16.42
N SER A 17 -8.45 10.69 -17.14
CA SER A 17 -9.91 10.64 -17.29
C SER A 17 -10.60 10.64 -15.92
N ASP A 18 -11.58 11.53 -15.72
CA ASP A 18 -12.34 11.77 -14.46
C ASP A 18 -13.29 10.61 -14.05
N GLY A 19 -12.93 9.36 -14.36
CA GLY A 19 -13.59 8.18 -13.79
C GLY A 19 -13.02 7.86 -12.41
N PRO A 20 -13.81 7.28 -11.49
CA PRO A 20 -13.22 6.69 -10.30
C PRO A 20 -12.16 5.68 -10.74
N PRO A 21 -11.01 5.62 -10.06
CA PRO A 21 -9.95 4.71 -10.45
C PRO A 21 -10.45 3.27 -10.46
N PRO A 22 -9.90 2.39 -11.31
CA PRO A 22 -10.29 1.00 -11.37
C PRO A 22 -10.06 0.33 -10.01
N SER A 23 -11.15 -0.18 -9.42
CA SER A 23 -11.12 -0.98 -8.20
C SER A 23 -11.12 -2.45 -8.59
N ALA A 24 -10.23 -3.24 -7.98
CA ALA A 24 -10.21 -4.68 -8.20
C ALA A 24 -11.41 -5.41 -7.58
N GLY A 25 -12.17 -4.77 -6.69
CA GLY A 25 -13.26 -5.40 -5.94
C GLY A 25 -12.79 -6.15 -4.68
N LEU A 26 -13.66 -7.04 -4.17
CA LEU A 26 -13.41 -7.87 -2.98
C LEU A 26 -12.94 -9.27 -3.38
N HIS A 27 -11.75 -9.66 -2.92
CA HIS A 27 -11.12 -10.95 -3.19
C HIS A 27 -10.73 -11.66 -1.91
N PHE A 28 -10.93 -12.98 -1.84
CA PHE A 28 -10.48 -13.81 -0.72
C PHE A 28 -9.30 -14.67 -1.19
N PHE A 29 -8.18 -14.60 -0.46
CA PHE A 29 -6.99 -15.39 -0.77
C PHE A 29 -6.77 -16.45 0.32
N PRO A 30 -6.57 -17.72 -0.04
CA PRO A 30 -6.35 -18.78 0.94
C PRO A 30 -4.94 -18.72 1.54
N THR A 31 -3.93 -18.20 0.82
CA THR A 31 -2.54 -18.12 1.28
C THR A 31 -1.85 -16.84 0.78
N ALA A 32 -0.70 -16.52 1.39
CA ALA A 32 0.16 -15.41 0.97
C ALA A 32 0.61 -15.54 -0.49
N THR A 33 0.89 -16.75 -0.97
CA THR A 33 1.29 -17.01 -2.37
C THR A 33 0.22 -16.59 -3.36
N HIS A 34 -1.06 -16.91 -3.09
CA HIS A 34 -2.15 -16.51 -3.99
C HIS A 34 -2.31 -15.00 -4.06
N LEU A 35 -2.16 -14.32 -2.92
CA LEU A 35 -2.16 -12.86 -2.88
C LEU A 35 -0.95 -12.27 -3.60
N ARG A 36 0.22 -12.91 -3.50
CA ARG A 36 1.43 -12.50 -4.21
C ARG A 36 1.22 -12.58 -5.73
N THR A 37 0.71 -13.69 -6.25
CA THR A 37 0.40 -13.86 -7.67
C THR A 37 -0.55 -12.76 -8.16
N TRP A 38 -1.57 -12.42 -7.36
CA TRP A 38 -2.44 -11.30 -7.69
C TRP A 38 -1.66 -9.99 -7.83
N TYR A 39 -0.75 -9.67 -6.90
CA TYR A 39 0.06 -8.46 -7.01
C TYR A 39 1.00 -8.48 -8.21
N GLU A 40 1.66 -9.61 -8.50
CA GLU A 40 2.55 -9.76 -9.66
C GLU A 40 1.85 -9.38 -10.97
N GLU A 41 0.57 -9.73 -11.11
CA GLU A 41 -0.23 -9.49 -12.32
C GLU A 41 -0.99 -8.15 -12.36
N ASN A 42 -1.19 -7.51 -11.20
CA ASN A 42 -2.21 -6.45 -11.05
C ASN A 42 -1.77 -5.21 -10.26
N HIS A 43 -0.62 -5.20 -9.59
CA HIS A 43 -0.21 -4.12 -8.67
C HIS A 43 -0.07 -2.72 -9.32
N ASP A 44 0.09 -2.65 -10.64
CA ASP A 44 0.23 -1.43 -11.43
C ASP A 44 -1.04 -1.12 -12.26
N ARG A 45 -2.04 -2.00 -12.21
CA ARG A 45 -3.28 -1.90 -13.03
C ARG A 45 -4.50 -1.42 -12.24
N PHE A 46 -4.45 -1.50 -10.91
CA PHE A 46 -5.54 -1.11 -10.03
C PHE A 46 -5.04 -0.18 -8.94
N ASP A 47 -5.88 0.77 -8.53
CA ASP A 47 -5.55 1.69 -7.43
C ASP A 47 -6.08 1.22 -6.08
N GLU A 48 -6.84 0.13 -6.07
CA GLU A 48 -7.42 -0.44 -4.84
C GLU A 48 -7.71 -1.93 -4.97
N LEU A 49 -7.45 -2.65 -3.89
CA LEU A 49 -7.84 -4.04 -3.66
C LEU A 49 -8.51 -4.16 -2.29
N TRP A 50 -9.68 -4.81 -2.23
CA TRP A 50 -10.21 -5.28 -0.95
C TRP A 50 -9.87 -6.75 -0.76
N VAL A 51 -9.07 -7.05 0.27
CA VAL A 51 -8.81 -8.43 0.68
C VAL A 51 -9.82 -8.83 1.75
N GLY A 52 -10.54 -9.92 1.51
CA GLY A 52 -11.45 -10.56 2.44
C GLY A 52 -10.75 -11.59 3.31
N TYR A 53 -11.19 -11.68 4.56
CA TYR A 53 -10.65 -12.53 5.60
C TYR A 53 -11.78 -13.25 6.31
N TYR A 54 -11.63 -14.56 6.49
CA TYR A 54 -12.55 -15.34 7.32
C TYR A 54 -12.17 -15.24 8.80
N LYS A 55 -13.17 -15.13 9.67
CA LYS A 55 -12.97 -15.07 11.13
C LYS A 55 -12.54 -16.44 11.66
N LYS A 56 -11.85 -16.44 12.81
CA LYS A 56 -11.51 -17.67 13.52
C LYS A 56 -12.80 -18.43 13.84
N GLY A 57 -12.85 -19.72 13.52
CA GLY A 57 -14.00 -20.60 13.75
C GLY A 57 -14.82 -20.97 12.51
N THR A 58 -14.56 -20.37 11.34
CA THR A 58 -15.23 -20.77 10.08
C THR A 58 -14.63 -22.03 9.45
N GLY A 59 -13.38 -22.37 9.79
CA GLY A 59 -12.62 -23.46 9.17
C GLY A 59 -12.16 -23.19 7.73
N LEU A 60 -12.49 -22.01 7.18
CA LEU A 60 -12.13 -21.66 5.80
C LEU A 60 -10.69 -21.12 5.73
N PRO A 61 -9.91 -21.51 4.72
CA PRO A 61 -8.55 -21.01 4.54
C PRO A 61 -8.56 -19.51 4.22
N THR A 62 -7.67 -18.76 4.86
CA THR A 62 -7.53 -17.32 4.65
C THR A 62 -6.10 -16.89 4.94
N VAL A 63 -5.54 -16.04 4.07
CA VAL A 63 -4.25 -15.38 4.31
C VAL A 63 -4.32 -14.56 5.59
N SER A 64 -3.25 -14.56 6.39
CA SER A 64 -3.23 -13.74 7.59
C SER A 64 -3.08 -12.26 7.24
N ILE A 65 -3.53 -11.39 8.16
CA ILE A 65 -3.33 -9.94 8.02
C ILE A 65 -1.85 -9.57 7.95
N ALA A 66 -1.00 -10.26 8.73
CA ALA A 66 0.43 -10.00 8.73
C ALA A 66 1.04 -10.30 7.36
N GLU A 67 0.79 -11.51 6.82
CA GLU A 67 1.27 -11.89 5.49
C GLU A 67 0.72 -10.99 4.40
N SER A 68 -0.53 -10.53 4.52
CA SER A 68 -1.12 -9.60 3.55
C SER A 68 -0.44 -8.24 3.53
N ILE A 69 -0.06 -7.73 4.70
CA ILE A 69 0.72 -6.49 4.81
C ILE A 69 2.11 -6.71 4.23
N ASP A 70 2.75 -7.84 4.51
CA ASP A 70 4.08 -8.14 3.99
C ASP A 70 4.06 -8.21 2.45
N GLN A 71 3.08 -8.90 1.85
CA GLN A 71 2.92 -8.90 0.39
C GLN A 71 2.59 -7.50 -0.14
N ALA A 72 1.74 -6.72 0.52
CA ALA A 72 1.47 -5.35 0.09
C ALA A 72 2.76 -4.50 0.06
N LEU A 73 3.60 -4.59 1.09
CA LEU A 73 4.88 -3.87 1.15
C LEU A 73 5.82 -4.27 0.01
N CYS A 74 5.90 -5.57 -0.31
CA CYS A 74 6.71 -6.09 -1.42
C CYS A 74 6.38 -5.45 -2.77
N PHE A 75 5.16 -4.98 -2.98
CA PHE A 75 4.71 -4.35 -4.23
C PHE A 75 4.46 -2.84 -4.10
N GLY A 76 4.81 -2.22 -2.96
CA GLY A 76 4.65 -0.78 -2.75
C GLY A 76 3.24 -0.35 -2.38
N TRP A 77 2.42 -1.26 -1.86
CA TRP A 77 1.06 -1.05 -1.39
C TRP A 77 1.01 -0.94 0.14
N ILE A 78 -0.12 -0.45 0.68
CA ILE A 78 -0.35 -0.35 2.12
C ILE A 78 -1.80 -0.67 2.49
N ASP A 79 -2.00 -1.24 3.67
CA ASP A 79 -3.31 -1.44 4.27
C ASP A 79 -3.93 -0.13 4.76
N GLY A 80 -5.26 -0.09 4.81
CA GLY A 80 -6.00 1.08 5.26
C GLY A 80 -7.26 0.70 6.02
N LEU A 81 -8.40 0.76 5.32
CA LEU A 81 -9.70 0.61 5.95
C LEU A 81 -10.00 -0.86 6.22
N LYS A 82 -10.32 -1.19 7.47
CA LYS A 82 -10.93 -2.47 7.84
C LYS A 82 -12.44 -2.31 7.97
N ARG A 83 -13.21 -3.19 7.33
CA ARG A 83 -14.69 -3.20 7.38
C ARG A 83 -15.20 -4.62 7.57
N SER A 84 -16.30 -4.79 8.29
CA SER A 84 -17.02 -6.07 8.31
C SER A 84 -17.69 -6.30 6.96
N VAL A 85 -17.79 -7.56 6.55
CA VAL A 85 -18.59 -7.99 5.40
C VAL A 85 -19.85 -8.68 5.92
N ASP A 86 -19.67 -9.65 6.81
CA ASP A 86 -20.75 -10.39 7.45
C ASP A 86 -20.31 -10.94 8.84
N ASP A 87 -21.11 -11.85 9.42
CA ASP A 87 -20.84 -12.47 10.72
C ASP A 87 -19.60 -13.36 10.72
N LYS A 88 -19.18 -13.86 9.57
CA LYS A 88 -18.08 -14.81 9.39
C LYS A 88 -16.85 -14.19 8.72
N SER A 89 -16.95 -12.98 8.17
CA SER A 89 -15.89 -12.38 7.39
C SER A 89 -15.77 -10.85 7.55
N TYR A 90 -14.56 -10.36 7.28
CA TYR A 90 -14.26 -8.94 7.23
C TYR A 90 -13.27 -8.68 6.10
N LYS A 91 -13.11 -7.43 5.69
CA LYS A 91 -12.20 -7.05 4.62
C LYS A 91 -11.28 -5.91 5.02
N VAL A 92 -10.09 -5.87 4.42
CA VAL A 92 -9.13 -4.78 4.54
C VAL A 92 -8.82 -4.24 3.15
N ARG A 93 -8.84 -2.91 3.04
CA ARG A 93 -8.52 -2.18 1.83
C ARG A 93 -7.02 -1.99 1.72
N PHE A 94 -6.47 -2.30 0.56
CA PHE A 94 -5.10 -2.05 0.18
C PHE A 94 -5.07 -1.09 -0.99
N THR A 95 -4.11 -0.17 -0.97
CA THR A 95 -3.92 0.83 -2.04
C THR A 95 -2.43 1.05 -2.31
N PRO A 96 -2.03 1.41 -3.55
CA PRO A 96 -0.67 1.84 -3.84
C PRO A 96 -0.24 2.98 -2.92
N ARG A 97 1.00 2.93 -2.42
CA ARG A 97 1.55 4.03 -1.62
C ARG A 97 1.87 5.20 -2.53
N ARG A 98 1.37 6.38 -2.19
CA ARG A 98 1.84 7.62 -2.82
C ARG A 98 3.27 7.92 -2.37
N ARG A 99 4.12 8.47 -3.24
CA ARG A 99 5.52 8.81 -2.96
C ARG A 99 5.76 9.61 -1.66
N ARG A 100 4.79 10.44 -1.24
CA ARG A 100 4.89 11.28 -0.03
C ARG A 100 4.15 10.72 1.19
N SER A 101 3.69 9.46 1.13
CA SER A 101 2.92 8.84 2.20
C SER A 101 3.80 8.48 3.38
N ARG A 102 3.43 8.92 4.57
CA ARG A 102 4.16 8.64 5.81
C ARG A 102 4.30 7.14 6.04
N TRP A 103 5.46 6.71 6.51
CA TRP A 103 5.70 5.34 6.96
C TRP A 103 5.60 5.24 8.48
N SER A 104 5.12 4.09 8.98
CA SER A 104 5.18 3.75 10.40
C SER A 104 6.48 3.02 10.68
N GLU A 105 6.98 3.12 11.91
CA GLU A 105 8.17 2.38 12.36
C GLU A 105 8.01 0.88 12.12
N ARG A 106 6.82 0.35 12.40
CA ARG A 106 6.47 -1.06 12.21
C ARG A 106 6.58 -1.51 10.75
N ASN A 107 6.13 -0.69 9.80
CA ASN A 107 6.18 -1.04 8.38
C ASN A 107 7.58 -0.85 7.80
N LEU A 108 8.35 0.13 8.29
CA LEU A 108 9.77 0.28 7.93
C LEU A 108 10.59 -0.94 8.37
N LYS A 109 10.45 -1.37 9.63
CA LYS A 109 11.12 -2.58 10.14
C LYS A 109 10.76 -3.82 9.33
N ARG A 110 9.49 -4.00 8.96
CA ARG A 110 9.07 -5.09 8.09
C ARG A 110 9.72 -5.01 6.72
N MET A 111 9.70 -3.82 6.10
CA MET A 111 10.25 -3.62 4.78
C MET A 111 11.74 -3.98 4.73
N GLU A 112 12.52 -3.58 5.74
CA GLU A 112 13.93 -3.96 5.86
C GLU A 112 14.11 -5.48 5.88
N LEU A 113 13.35 -6.20 6.73
CA LEU A 113 13.41 -7.67 6.78
C LEU A 113 13.05 -8.32 5.45
N LEU A 114 12.07 -7.77 4.72
CA LEU A 114 11.66 -8.28 3.41
C LEU A 114 12.72 -8.00 2.33
N ILE A 115 13.41 -6.86 2.40
CA ILE A 115 14.54 -6.51 1.53
C ILE A 115 15.70 -7.47 1.80
N GLU A 116 16.07 -7.68 3.06
CA GLU A 116 17.11 -8.64 3.45
C GLU A 116 16.78 -10.08 2.98
N ALA A 117 15.51 -10.46 3.00
CA ALA A 117 15.03 -11.74 2.50
C ALA A 117 14.93 -11.83 0.96
N GLY A 118 15.18 -10.73 0.22
CA GLY A 118 15.11 -10.70 -1.24
C GLY A 118 13.69 -10.88 -1.80
N GLN A 119 12.65 -10.57 -1.02
CA GLN A 119 11.25 -10.85 -1.39
C GLN A 119 10.53 -9.67 -2.06
N VAL A 120 11.12 -8.47 -1.98
CA VAL A 120 10.53 -7.21 -2.43
C VAL A 120 10.71 -7.05 -3.95
N ALA A 121 9.62 -6.71 -4.64
CA ALA A 121 9.63 -6.41 -6.07
C ALA A 121 10.12 -4.97 -6.33
N GLU A 122 10.43 -4.65 -7.59
CA GLU A 122 10.90 -3.32 -8.00
C GLU A 122 9.94 -2.20 -7.53
N ALA A 123 8.63 -2.41 -7.66
CA ALA A 123 7.61 -1.47 -7.20
C ALA A 123 7.67 -1.20 -5.69
N GLY A 124 7.95 -2.23 -4.88
CA GLY A 124 8.14 -2.11 -3.44
C GLY A 124 9.39 -1.29 -3.09
N LEU A 125 10.51 -1.58 -3.77
CA LEU A 125 11.76 -0.84 -3.60
C LEU A 125 11.60 0.64 -4.01
N ALA A 126 10.90 0.91 -5.11
CA ALA A 126 10.62 2.27 -5.58
C ALA A 126 9.76 3.07 -4.60
N ALA A 127 8.89 2.41 -3.83
CA ALA A 127 8.08 3.04 -2.78
C ALA A 127 8.82 3.23 -1.45
N TYR A 128 9.95 2.53 -1.25
CA TYR A 128 10.71 2.54 -0.01
C TYR A 128 11.48 3.86 0.16
N PRO A 129 11.35 4.58 1.30
CA PRO A 129 12.03 5.86 1.51
C PRO A 129 13.50 5.73 1.90
N GLY A 130 14.01 4.51 2.07
CA GLY A 130 15.37 4.24 2.52
C GLY A 130 15.49 4.01 4.04
N PRO A 131 16.63 3.44 4.49
CA PRO A 131 16.87 3.05 5.88
C PRO A 131 16.89 4.23 6.86
N GLU A 132 17.18 5.44 6.40
CA GLU A 132 17.20 6.66 7.20
C GLU A 132 15.83 7.01 7.78
N ALA A 133 14.75 6.63 7.07
CA ALA A 133 13.38 6.91 7.49
C ALA A 133 13.06 6.28 8.86
N LEU A 134 13.69 5.15 9.20
CA LEU A 134 13.46 4.51 10.50
C LEU A 134 14.00 5.35 11.66
N LYS A 135 15.16 5.98 11.46
CA LYS A 135 15.78 6.87 12.45
C LYS A 135 14.94 8.13 12.67
N GLU A 136 14.42 8.70 11.57
CA GLU A 136 13.53 9.87 11.64
C GLU A 136 12.23 9.57 12.40
N VAL A 137 11.61 8.42 12.14
CA VAL A 137 10.37 8.04 12.82
C VAL A 137 10.61 7.75 14.31
N ALA A 138 11.71 7.10 14.67
CA ALA A 138 12.07 6.82 16.06
C ALA A 138 12.41 8.08 16.87
N GLY A 139 13.02 9.09 16.23
CA GLY A 139 13.34 10.37 16.87
C GLY A 139 12.15 11.32 17.03
N ARG A 140 10.99 11.01 16.44
CA ARG A 140 9.81 11.89 16.52
C ARG A 140 9.15 11.76 17.90
N PRO A 141 8.90 12.87 18.62
CA PRO A 141 8.17 12.80 19.88
C PRO A 141 6.79 12.19 19.67
N PRO A 142 6.26 11.43 20.64
CA PRO A 142 4.93 10.86 20.54
C PRO A 142 3.93 11.97 20.24
N ARG A 143 2.96 11.70 19.35
CA ARG A 143 1.92 12.70 19.07
C ARG A 143 1.27 13.07 20.41
N PRO A 144 1.16 14.36 20.76
CA PRO A 144 0.43 14.74 21.96
C PRO A 144 -0.96 14.13 21.86
N ARG A 145 -1.44 13.50 22.94
CA ARG A 145 -2.81 13.02 23.00
C ARG A 145 -3.69 14.23 22.70
N ALA A 146 -4.48 14.17 21.63
CA ALA A 146 -5.52 15.16 21.42
C ALA A 146 -6.42 15.08 22.64
N CYS A 147 -6.36 16.10 23.50
CA CYS A 147 -7.39 16.31 24.51
C CYS A 147 -8.70 16.36 23.74
N ARG A 148 -9.59 15.38 23.96
CA ARG A 148 -10.99 15.54 23.55
C ARG A 148 -11.48 16.71 24.38
N LEU A 149 -11.49 17.91 23.78
CA LEU A 149 -12.21 19.03 24.36
C LEU A 149 -13.67 18.59 24.37
N GLY A 150 -14.17 18.31 25.57
CA GLY A 150 -15.57 18.01 25.79
C GLY A 150 -16.42 19.23 25.45
N GLY A 151 -17.56 18.96 24.82
CA GLY A 151 -18.64 19.90 24.51
C GLY A 151 -19.82 19.08 24.04
#